data_AF-A0A0B7N2P7-F1
#
_entry.id   AF-A0A0B7N2P7-F1
#
_cell.length_a   1.000
_cell.length_b   1.000
_cell.length_c   1.000
_cell.angle_alpha   90.00
_cell.angle_beta   90.00
_cell.angle_gamma   90.00
#
_symmetry.space_group_name_H-M   'P 1'
#
loop_
_entity.id
_entity.type
_entity.pdbx_description
1 polymer ?
#
loop_
_entity_poly.entity_id
_entity_poly.type
_entity_poly.pdbx_seq_one_letter_code
_entity_poly.pdbx_strand_id
1 'polypeptide(L)'
;SRYCAASNAKFNYDKVQAFSVSGRDTWEIWQVPLSHAHITHLHSVEDDEPLIYLGFPLVQSRIQRVNFMGALTTKIKTAIQIHSVRSLSVVGKATVLNSLLLSKLWYILRVTPLTQADFQQLRSLAIQFLRKNIFPVIPWKVWTLPKEKGGLGVVDIQIQASALHLRWLHPLLVQDQVTVDSHPVSYLLSFHLRNVNGYQYHQIPLLFPSARRNQGLKKQRTGTVDMPYRAVDYLPKSFDAARINPATALALPLQAAFYVPPSSTIVVPLRVKQMMVSDVFQYDARLNFVHWKDTHDPSLLQWKRAPPTVFRGLASGSLKFQPYFFPVCSPAPMVDSGVSFAPL
;
A
#
# COMPACT_ATOMS: atom_id res chain seq x y z
N SER A 1 -14.22 -22.77 -32.74
CA SER A 1 -13.33 -23.31 -31.69
C SER A 1 -13.96 -24.54 -31.06
N ARG A 2 -13.18 -25.44 -30.41
CA ARG A 2 -13.73 -26.60 -29.68
C ARG A 2 -14.71 -26.21 -28.57
N TYR A 3 -14.46 -25.08 -27.90
CA TYR A 3 -15.37 -24.52 -26.89
C TYR A 3 -16.76 -24.21 -27.46
N CYS A 4 -16.85 -23.51 -28.60
CA CYS A 4 -18.14 -23.19 -29.23
C CYS A 4 -18.91 -24.45 -29.62
N ALA A 5 -18.22 -25.46 -30.14
CA ALA A 5 -18.83 -26.73 -30.52
C ALA A 5 -19.34 -27.52 -29.30
N ALA A 6 -18.61 -27.49 -28.18
CA ALA A 6 -19.00 -28.20 -26.97
C ALA A 6 -20.09 -27.48 -26.16
N SER A 7 -20.15 -26.15 -26.21
CA SER A 7 -21.06 -25.33 -25.39
C SER A 7 -22.26 -24.77 -26.14
N ASN A 8 -22.33 -24.93 -27.47
CA ASN A 8 -23.26 -24.22 -28.36
C ASN A 8 -23.19 -22.68 -28.25
N ALA A 9 -22.14 -22.12 -27.65
CA ALA A 9 -21.94 -20.68 -27.53
C ALA A 9 -21.23 -20.09 -28.78
N LYS A 10 -21.51 -18.84 -29.09
CA LYS A 10 -20.82 -18.05 -30.13
C LYS A 10 -20.02 -16.92 -29.48
N PHE A 11 -18.86 -16.60 -30.03
CA PHE A 11 -18.11 -15.42 -29.62
C PHE A 11 -18.70 -14.16 -30.25
N ASN A 12 -18.75 -13.08 -29.47
CA ASN A 12 -18.97 -11.73 -30.01
C ASN A 12 -17.60 -11.13 -30.33
N TYR A 13 -17.16 -11.27 -31.57
CA TYR A 13 -15.84 -10.83 -32.01
C TYR A 13 -15.61 -9.32 -31.88
N ASP A 14 -16.67 -8.51 -31.88
CA ASP A 14 -16.58 -7.06 -31.65
C ASP A 14 -16.18 -6.71 -30.20
N LYS A 15 -16.33 -7.66 -29.26
CA LYS A 15 -16.00 -7.50 -27.84
C LYS A 15 -14.84 -8.39 -27.38
N VAL A 16 -14.43 -9.36 -28.19
CA VAL A 16 -13.29 -10.24 -27.86
C VAL A 16 -12.01 -9.45 -28.02
N GLN A 17 -11.19 -9.46 -26.97
CA GLN A 17 -9.86 -8.84 -26.99
C GLN A 17 -8.86 -9.83 -26.41
N ALA A 18 -7.73 -10.00 -27.10
CA ALA A 18 -6.55 -10.64 -26.53
C ALA A 18 -5.69 -9.55 -25.86
N PHE A 19 -4.99 -9.90 -24.78
CA PHE A 19 -4.06 -8.97 -24.14
C PHE A 19 -2.83 -9.70 -23.59
N SER A 20 -1.70 -9.00 -23.55
CA SER A 20 -0.44 -9.52 -23.02
C SER A 20 -0.41 -9.40 -21.49
N VAL A 21 -0.37 -10.51 -20.76
CA VAL A 21 -0.26 -10.47 -19.28
C VAL A 21 1.06 -9.84 -18.82
N SER A 22 2.12 -9.95 -19.64
CA SER A 22 3.41 -9.31 -19.36
C SER A 22 3.41 -7.80 -19.62
N GLY A 23 2.37 -7.29 -20.29
CA GLY A 23 2.29 -5.93 -20.81
C GLY A 23 3.12 -5.68 -22.05
N ARG A 24 4.12 -6.52 -22.38
CA ARG A 24 4.94 -6.35 -23.58
C ARG A 24 4.16 -6.69 -24.83
N ASP A 25 4.44 -5.99 -25.91
CA ASP A 25 4.01 -6.45 -27.22
C ASP A 25 4.74 -7.76 -27.55
N THR A 26 3.94 -8.81 -27.74
CA THR A 26 4.39 -10.15 -28.12
C THR A 26 3.61 -10.64 -29.33
N TRP A 27 3.09 -9.72 -30.14
CA TRP A 27 2.24 -10.04 -31.29
C TRP A 27 2.91 -11.03 -32.24
N GLU A 28 4.21 -10.88 -32.51
CA GLU A 28 4.96 -11.79 -33.39
C GLU A 28 4.84 -13.27 -33.00
N ILE A 29 4.73 -13.56 -31.70
CA ILE A 29 4.60 -14.93 -31.16
C ILE A 29 3.15 -15.43 -31.30
N TRP A 30 2.18 -14.54 -31.12
CA TRP A 30 0.76 -14.89 -30.99
C TRP A 30 -0.06 -14.64 -32.25
N GLN A 31 0.49 -13.99 -33.27
CA GLN A 31 -0.22 -13.57 -34.48
C GLN A 31 -0.92 -14.74 -35.14
N VAL A 32 -0.20 -15.84 -35.41
CA VAL A 32 -0.75 -17.03 -36.07
C VAL A 32 -1.94 -17.64 -35.30
N PRO A 33 -1.81 -18.03 -34.02
CA PRO A 33 -2.94 -18.63 -33.29
C PRO A 33 -4.11 -17.65 -33.07
N LEU A 34 -3.85 -16.35 -32.89
CA LEU A 34 -4.91 -15.35 -32.74
C LEU A 34 -5.65 -15.09 -34.05
N SER A 35 -4.93 -15.06 -35.17
CA SER A 35 -5.53 -14.86 -36.49
C SER A 35 -6.44 -16.04 -36.88
N HIS A 36 -6.05 -17.28 -36.57
CA HIS A 36 -6.92 -18.46 -36.70
C HIS A 36 -8.20 -18.35 -35.84
N ALA A 37 -8.14 -17.62 -34.73
CA ALA A 37 -9.28 -17.34 -33.87
C ALA A 37 -10.06 -16.09 -34.31
N HIS A 38 -9.74 -15.45 -35.44
CA HIS A 38 -10.32 -14.19 -35.91
C HIS A 38 -10.09 -13.02 -34.95
N ILE A 39 -8.96 -13.04 -34.23
CA ILE A 39 -8.52 -11.95 -33.35
C ILE A 39 -7.34 -11.26 -34.04
N THR A 40 -7.51 -9.99 -34.39
CA THR A 40 -6.56 -9.21 -35.19
C THR A 40 -5.63 -8.32 -34.37
N HIS A 41 -5.86 -8.23 -33.05
CA HIS A 41 -5.10 -7.34 -32.17
C HIS A 41 -4.78 -8.00 -30.83
N LEU A 42 -3.58 -7.74 -30.33
CA LEU A 42 -3.14 -8.11 -28.98
C LEU A 42 -2.90 -6.81 -28.20
N HIS A 43 -3.80 -6.52 -27.27
CA HIS A 43 -3.70 -5.35 -26.40
C HIS A 43 -2.45 -5.42 -25.52
N SER A 44 -1.65 -4.36 -25.52
CA SER A 44 -0.34 -4.29 -24.87
C SER A 44 -0.06 -2.90 -24.28
N VAL A 45 1.19 -2.67 -23.85
CA VAL A 45 1.68 -1.36 -23.39
C VAL A 45 1.67 -0.29 -24.49
N GLU A 46 1.69 -0.69 -25.77
CA GLU A 46 1.72 0.22 -26.93
C GLU A 46 0.35 0.87 -27.20
N ASP A 47 -0.74 0.29 -26.67
CA ASP A 47 -2.07 0.89 -26.78
C ASP A 47 -2.21 2.11 -25.86
N ASP A 48 -2.82 3.17 -26.36
CA ASP A 48 -3.06 4.39 -25.60
C ASP A 48 -4.17 4.23 -24.55
N GLU A 49 -5.19 3.43 -24.82
CA GLU A 49 -6.32 3.19 -23.91
C GLU A 49 -6.15 1.86 -23.18
N PRO A 50 -6.44 1.78 -21.86
CA PRO A 50 -6.38 0.51 -21.16
C PRO A 50 -7.55 -0.39 -21.53
N LEU A 51 -7.29 -1.70 -21.55
CA LEU A 51 -8.32 -2.72 -21.56
C LEU A 51 -9.21 -2.57 -20.32
N ILE A 52 -10.54 -2.55 -20.52
CA ILE A 52 -11.51 -2.42 -19.41
C ILE A 52 -12.14 -3.79 -19.12
N TYR A 53 -11.90 -4.30 -17.91
CA TYR A 53 -12.51 -5.54 -17.43
C TYR A 53 -13.41 -5.26 -16.23
N LEU A 54 -14.71 -5.55 -16.36
CA LEU A 54 -15.72 -5.27 -15.32
C LEU A 54 -15.69 -3.82 -14.80
N GLY A 55 -15.33 -2.86 -15.66
CA GLY A 55 -15.18 -1.44 -15.32
C GLY A 55 -13.84 -1.05 -14.68
N PHE A 56 -12.93 -2.00 -14.46
CA PHE A 56 -11.57 -1.74 -13.99
C PHE A 56 -10.59 -1.66 -15.17
N PRO A 57 -9.69 -0.66 -15.19
CA PRO A 57 -8.65 -0.58 -16.21
C PRO A 57 -7.51 -1.55 -15.89
N LEU A 58 -7.18 -2.42 -16.84
CA LEU A 58 -5.98 -3.25 -16.84
C LEU A 58 -4.84 -2.41 -17.43
N VAL A 59 -4.28 -1.54 -16.59
CA VAL A 59 -3.23 -0.58 -16.99
C VAL A 59 -1.89 -1.27 -17.12
N GLN A 60 -1.26 -1.12 -18.28
CA GLN A 60 0.05 -1.65 -18.63
C GLN A 60 1.07 -0.54 -18.93
N SER A 61 0.60 0.66 -19.30
CA SER A 61 1.44 1.82 -19.60
C SER A 61 1.07 3.07 -18.78
N ARG A 62 1.99 4.04 -18.73
CA ARG A 62 1.70 5.35 -18.11
C ARG A 62 0.63 6.11 -18.90
N ILE A 63 0.63 5.99 -20.22
CA ILE A 63 -0.30 6.69 -21.12
C ILE A 63 -1.71 6.19 -20.84
N GLN A 64 -1.92 4.88 -20.79
CA GLN A 64 -3.20 4.25 -20.43
C GLN A 64 -3.74 4.74 -19.09
N ARG A 65 -2.89 4.87 -18.08
CA ARG A 65 -3.29 5.43 -16.78
C ARG A 65 -3.78 6.86 -16.90
N VAL A 66 -3.04 7.69 -17.64
CA VAL A 66 -3.37 9.11 -17.84
C VAL A 66 -4.69 9.25 -18.60
N ASN A 67 -4.88 8.48 -19.67
CA ASN A 67 -6.10 8.50 -20.48
C ASN A 67 -7.32 8.05 -19.67
N PHE A 68 -7.21 6.95 -18.93
CA PHE A 68 -8.27 6.51 -18.03
C PHE A 68 -8.62 7.57 -16.97
N MET A 69 -7.61 8.17 -16.34
CA MET A 69 -7.82 9.23 -15.35
C MET A 69 -8.44 10.49 -15.96
N GLY A 70 -8.08 10.83 -17.20
CA GLY A 70 -8.71 11.88 -17.98
C GLY A 70 -10.18 11.59 -18.21
N ALA A 71 -10.51 10.39 -18.69
CA ALA A 71 -11.90 9.97 -18.91
C ALA A 71 -12.72 9.96 -17.61
N LEU A 72 -12.15 9.46 -16.51
CA LEU A 72 -12.78 9.49 -15.18
C LEU A 72 -13.06 10.92 -14.72
N THR A 73 -12.07 11.80 -14.87
CA THR A 73 -12.18 13.23 -14.55
C THR A 73 -13.29 13.90 -15.35
N THR A 74 -13.37 13.63 -16.66
CA THR A 74 -14.42 14.16 -17.54
C THR A 74 -15.79 13.70 -17.08
N LYS A 75 -15.97 12.41 -16.76
CA LYS A 75 -17.24 11.89 -16.21
C LYS A 75 -17.69 12.62 -14.94
N ILE A 76 -16.77 12.91 -14.03
CA ILE A 76 -17.07 13.67 -12.80
C ILE A 76 -17.39 15.12 -13.11
N LYS A 77 -16.66 15.78 -14.02
CA LYS A 77 -16.95 17.15 -14.47
C LYS A 77 -18.35 17.26 -15.07
N THR A 78 -18.74 16.33 -15.93
CA THR A 78 -20.09 16.28 -16.51
C THR A 78 -21.14 16.13 -15.42
N ALA A 79 -20.93 15.23 -14.45
CA ALA A 79 -21.85 15.07 -13.33
C ALA A 79 -21.95 16.35 -12.46
N ILE A 80 -20.82 17.02 -12.22
CA ILE A 80 -20.79 18.33 -11.53
C ILE A 80 -21.62 19.36 -12.29
N GLN A 81 -21.46 19.47 -13.61
CA GLN A 81 -22.24 20.40 -14.44
C GLN A 81 -23.74 20.15 -14.29
N ILE A 82 -24.18 18.89 -14.45
CA ILE A 82 -25.58 18.48 -14.32
C ILE A 82 -26.13 18.84 -12.94
N HIS A 83 -25.37 18.64 -11.87
CA HIS A 83 -25.85 18.91 -10.51
C HIS A 83 -25.68 20.38 -10.08
N SER A 84 -24.88 21.16 -10.79
CA SER A 84 -24.59 22.57 -10.49
C SER A 84 -25.70 23.54 -10.93
N VAL A 85 -26.67 23.07 -11.71
CA VAL A 85 -27.85 23.87 -12.12
C VAL A 85 -28.87 24.01 -11.00
N ARG A 86 -28.77 23.18 -9.95
CA ARG A 86 -29.71 23.16 -8.83
C ARG A 86 -29.36 24.22 -7.80
N SER A 87 -30.37 24.93 -7.29
CA SER A 87 -30.23 25.85 -6.16
C SER A 87 -30.16 25.08 -4.84
N LEU A 88 -28.97 24.58 -4.52
CA LEU A 88 -28.74 23.75 -3.32
C LEU A 88 -28.21 24.59 -2.15
N SER A 89 -28.73 24.32 -0.95
CA SER A 89 -28.12 24.80 0.30
C SER A 89 -26.72 24.21 0.51
N VAL A 90 -25.96 24.75 1.46
CA VAL A 90 -24.62 24.26 1.85
C VAL A 90 -24.68 22.76 2.20
N VAL A 91 -25.67 22.36 3.00
CA VAL A 91 -25.93 20.95 3.37
C VAL A 91 -26.34 20.12 2.15
N GLY A 92 -27.20 20.68 1.29
CA GLY A 92 -27.63 20.02 0.05
C GLY A 92 -26.46 19.71 -0.88
N LYS A 93 -25.48 20.62 -0.99
CA LYS A 93 -24.26 20.41 -1.78
C LYS A 93 -23.39 19.29 -1.21
N ALA A 94 -23.15 19.29 0.10
CA ALA A 94 -22.40 18.20 0.73
C ALA A 94 -23.09 16.83 0.49
N THR A 95 -24.42 16.80 0.60
CA THR A 95 -25.23 15.60 0.38
C THR A 95 -25.14 15.11 -1.07
N VAL A 96 -25.28 16.00 -2.05
CA VAL A 96 -25.15 15.68 -3.48
C VAL A 96 -23.74 15.24 -3.82
N LEU A 97 -22.72 15.90 -3.27
CA LEU A 97 -21.32 15.52 -3.48
C LEU A 97 -21.09 14.08 -3.02
N ASN A 98 -21.45 13.74 -1.78
CA ASN A 98 -21.23 12.40 -1.25
C ASN A 98 -22.04 11.33 -2.02
N SER A 99 -23.32 11.60 -2.26
CA SER A 99 -24.27 10.56 -2.69
C SER A 99 -24.31 10.38 -4.21
N LEU A 100 -24.06 11.43 -4.99
CA LEU A 100 -24.22 11.41 -6.45
C LEU A 100 -22.89 11.57 -7.22
N LEU A 101 -21.98 12.40 -6.72
CA LEU A 101 -20.71 12.67 -7.40
C LEU A 101 -19.63 11.67 -6.99
N LEU A 102 -19.32 11.59 -5.70
CA LEU A 102 -18.24 10.74 -5.19
C LEU A 102 -18.60 9.25 -5.22
N SER A 103 -19.90 8.91 -5.15
CA SER A 103 -20.37 7.53 -5.30
C SER A 103 -19.93 6.86 -6.60
N LYS A 104 -19.70 7.65 -7.66
CA LYS A 104 -19.19 7.18 -8.95
C LYS A 104 -17.73 6.73 -8.91
N LEU A 105 -16.97 7.12 -7.88
CA LEU A 105 -15.56 6.79 -7.74
C LEU A 105 -15.35 5.48 -6.96
N TRP A 106 -16.18 5.19 -5.97
CA TRP A 106 -15.93 4.12 -5.00
C TRP A 106 -15.73 2.74 -5.61
N TYR A 107 -16.44 2.42 -6.69
CA TYR A 107 -16.28 1.14 -7.38
C TYR A 107 -14.86 0.99 -7.94
N ILE A 108 -14.39 2.00 -8.69
CA ILE A 108 -13.08 2.01 -9.33
C ILE A 108 -11.95 2.05 -8.28
N LEU A 109 -12.11 2.87 -7.24
CA LEU A 109 -11.10 3.06 -6.19
C LEU A 109 -10.86 1.83 -5.29
N ARG A 110 -11.62 0.74 -5.45
CA ARG A 110 -11.39 -0.52 -4.72
C ARG A 110 -10.18 -1.30 -5.20
N VAL A 111 -9.78 -1.09 -6.44
CA VAL A 111 -8.73 -1.87 -7.11
C VAL A 111 -7.75 -0.97 -7.87
N THR A 112 -8.22 0.14 -8.45
CA THR A 112 -7.38 1.00 -9.27
C THR A 112 -6.48 1.88 -8.42
N PRO A 113 -5.15 1.75 -8.55
CA PRO A 113 -4.22 2.56 -7.79
C PRO A 113 -4.13 3.98 -8.37
N LEU A 114 -4.26 4.98 -7.49
CA LEU A 114 -4.16 6.39 -7.85
C LEU A 114 -2.89 7.04 -7.31
N THR A 115 -2.34 8.00 -8.04
CA THR A 115 -1.26 8.86 -7.54
C THR A 115 -1.81 9.92 -6.58
N GLN A 116 -0.91 10.59 -5.84
CA GLN A 116 -1.31 11.74 -5.02
C GLN A 116 -1.86 12.90 -5.88
N ALA A 117 -1.33 13.08 -7.10
CA ALA A 117 -1.81 14.10 -8.03
C ALA A 117 -3.26 13.81 -8.48
N ASP A 118 -3.59 12.55 -8.76
CA ASP A 118 -4.96 12.14 -9.11
C ASP A 118 -5.95 12.46 -7.97
N PHE A 119 -5.57 12.15 -6.72
CA PHE A 119 -6.40 12.50 -5.55
C PHE A 119 -6.58 14.02 -5.39
N GLN A 120 -5.52 14.80 -5.60
CA GLN A 120 -5.60 16.26 -5.56
C GLN A 120 -6.51 16.82 -6.65
N GLN A 121 -6.44 16.26 -7.86
CA GLN A 121 -7.31 16.65 -8.97
C GLN A 121 -8.78 16.36 -8.66
N LEU A 122 -9.10 15.15 -8.20
CA LEU A 122 -10.46 14.78 -7.80
C LEU A 122 -10.98 15.64 -6.63
N ARG A 123 -10.15 15.91 -5.63
CA ARG A 123 -10.48 16.80 -4.51
C ARG A 123 -10.75 18.22 -5.00
N SER A 124 -9.98 18.74 -5.94
CA SER A 124 -10.18 20.07 -6.52
C SER A 124 -11.54 20.20 -7.19
N LEU A 125 -11.98 19.18 -7.94
CA LEU A 125 -13.32 19.14 -8.55
C LEU A 125 -14.43 19.14 -7.49
N ALA A 126 -14.27 18.36 -6.42
CA ALA A 126 -15.20 18.34 -5.30
C ALA A 126 -15.29 19.72 -4.62
N ILE A 127 -14.16 20.36 -4.34
CA ILE A 127 -14.10 21.71 -3.77
C ILE A 127 -14.76 22.74 -4.70
N GLN A 128 -14.51 22.65 -6.02
CA GLN A 128 -15.11 23.54 -7.01
C GLN A 128 -16.64 23.47 -6.99
N PHE A 129 -17.21 22.26 -6.88
CA PHE A 129 -18.64 22.06 -6.75
C PHE A 129 -19.19 22.66 -5.45
N LEU A 130 -18.53 22.40 -4.31
CA LEU A 130 -18.99 22.88 -3.00
C LEU A 130 -18.95 24.41 -2.90
N ARG A 131 -17.84 25.04 -3.29
CA ARG A 131 -17.60 26.48 -3.08
C ARG A 131 -18.44 27.40 -3.96
N LYS A 132 -19.08 26.88 -5.01
CA LYS A 132 -19.88 27.70 -5.95
C LYS A 132 -20.91 28.53 -5.17
N ASN A 133 -20.92 29.86 -5.30
CA ASN A 133 -21.86 30.75 -4.59
C ASN A 133 -21.84 30.61 -3.05
N ILE A 134 -20.67 30.39 -2.44
CA ILE A 134 -20.48 30.41 -0.99
C ILE A 134 -19.35 31.38 -0.65
N PHE A 135 -19.62 32.31 0.27
CA PHE A 135 -18.63 33.22 0.84
C PHE A 135 -18.87 33.35 2.36
N PRO A 136 -17.82 33.28 3.21
CA PRO A 136 -16.42 33.00 2.86
C PRO A 136 -16.21 31.54 2.41
N VAL A 137 -15.09 31.26 1.74
CA VAL A 137 -14.75 29.91 1.28
C VAL A 137 -14.48 29.01 2.50
N ILE A 138 -15.27 27.95 2.64
CA ILE A 138 -15.11 26.95 3.69
C ILE A 138 -13.92 26.03 3.34
N PRO A 139 -12.90 25.90 4.21
CA PRO A 139 -11.76 25.01 3.96
C PRO A 139 -12.17 23.54 3.85
N TRP A 140 -11.47 22.75 3.02
CA TRP A 140 -11.75 21.32 2.82
C TRP A 140 -11.83 20.54 4.14
N LYS A 141 -10.91 20.79 5.07
CA LYS A 141 -10.88 20.16 6.38
C LYS A 141 -12.18 20.35 7.18
N VAL A 142 -12.86 21.49 7.01
CA VAL A 142 -14.14 21.78 7.68
C VAL A 142 -15.28 21.00 7.03
N TRP A 143 -15.30 20.88 5.71
CA TRP A 143 -16.28 20.06 5.00
C TRP A 143 -16.25 18.59 5.43
N THR A 144 -15.05 18.06 5.66
CA THR A 144 -14.84 16.65 6.03
C THR A 144 -15.01 16.37 7.51
N LEU A 145 -15.18 17.39 8.37
CA LEU A 145 -15.46 17.17 9.79
C LEU A 145 -16.83 16.49 9.97
N PRO A 146 -16.99 15.64 11.00
CA PRO A 146 -18.29 15.16 11.43
C PRO A 146 -19.26 16.30 11.75
N LYS A 147 -20.56 16.04 11.64
CA LYS A 147 -21.60 17.05 11.90
C LYS A 147 -21.58 17.52 13.36
N GLU A 148 -21.25 16.62 14.26
CA GLU A 148 -21.11 16.83 15.70
C GLU A 148 -19.95 17.79 16.02
N LYS A 149 -19.00 17.95 15.09
CA LYS A 149 -17.86 18.88 15.19
C LYS A 149 -18.02 20.12 14.30
N GLY A 150 -19.25 20.43 13.87
CA GLY A 150 -19.57 21.60 13.04
C GLY A 150 -19.21 21.45 11.55
N GLY A 151 -18.86 20.23 11.10
CA GLY A 151 -18.64 19.93 9.69
C GLY A 151 -19.89 19.44 8.98
N LEU A 152 -19.72 18.94 7.75
CA LEU A 152 -20.82 18.40 6.93
C LEU A 152 -20.60 16.94 6.50
N GLY A 153 -19.58 16.28 7.04
CA GLY A 153 -19.31 14.87 6.80
C GLY A 153 -19.02 14.56 5.32
N VAL A 154 -18.43 15.49 4.58
CA VAL A 154 -17.95 15.19 3.21
C VAL A 154 -16.89 14.12 3.30
N VAL A 155 -17.04 13.06 2.49
CA VAL A 155 -16.11 11.94 2.51
C VAL A 155 -14.79 12.35 1.86
N ASP A 156 -13.68 12.27 2.61
CA ASP A 156 -12.36 12.48 2.02
C ASP A 156 -12.01 11.33 1.07
N ILE A 157 -11.79 11.67 -0.20
CA ILE A 157 -11.59 10.70 -1.29
C ILE A 157 -10.38 9.80 -1.03
N GLN A 158 -9.29 10.35 -0.48
CA GLN A 158 -8.06 9.60 -0.23
C GLN A 158 -8.21 8.67 0.97
N ILE A 159 -8.86 9.14 2.04
CA ILE A 159 -9.18 8.31 3.21
C ILE A 159 -10.14 7.18 2.81
N GLN A 160 -11.18 7.47 2.03
CA GLN A 160 -12.12 6.47 1.56
C GLN A 160 -11.45 5.42 0.67
N ALA A 161 -10.60 5.83 -0.28
CA ALA A 161 -9.84 4.89 -1.10
C ALA A 161 -8.96 3.96 -0.25
N SER A 162 -8.33 4.52 0.78
CA SER A 162 -7.51 3.78 1.74
C SER A 162 -8.34 2.79 2.56
N ALA A 163 -9.50 3.21 3.05
CA ALA A 163 -10.44 2.35 3.75
C ALA A 163 -10.96 1.20 2.86
N LEU A 164 -11.24 1.46 1.58
CA LEU A 164 -11.63 0.41 0.63
C LEU A 164 -10.52 -0.64 0.43
N HIS A 165 -9.26 -0.21 0.44
CA HIS A 165 -8.11 -1.12 0.35
C HIS A 165 -7.82 -1.89 1.65
N LEU A 166 -8.32 -1.41 2.80
CA LEU A 166 -8.20 -2.13 4.06
C LEU A 166 -8.84 -3.53 3.98
N ARG A 167 -9.86 -3.72 3.15
CA ARG A 167 -10.45 -5.04 2.89
C ARG A 167 -9.43 -6.08 2.43
N TRP A 168 -8.47 -5.68 1.61
CA TRP A 168 -7.41 -6.56 1.10
C TRP A 168 -6.28 -6.76 2.10
N LEU A 169 -6.06 -5.78 2.98
CA LEU A 169 -5.03 -5.81 4.01
C LEU A 169 -5.43 -6.59 5.25
N HIS A 170 -6.71 -6.52 5.63
CA HIS A 170 -7.18 -7.07 6.89
C HIS A 170 -6.82 -8.55 7.06
N PRO A 171 -7.03 -9.44 6.07
CA PRO A 171 -6.59 -10.84 6.18
C PRO A 171 -5.08 -10.96 6.42
N LEU A 172 -4.26 -10.13 5.75
CA LEU A 172 -2.80 -10.18 5.87
C LEU A 172 -2.28 -9.73 7.24
N LEU A 173 -3.04 -8.93 7.97
CA LEU A 173 -2.66 -8.39 9.28
C LEU A 173 -3.15 -9.27 10.44
N VAL A 174 -4.29 -9.96 10.27
CA VAL A 174 -5.00 -10.63 11.37
C VAL A 174 -4.94 -12.14 11.28
N GLN A 175 -4.91 -12.71 10.07
CA GLN A 175 -4.94 -14.16 9.88
C GLN A 175 -3.53 -14.76 9.94
N ASP A 176 -3.45 -16.02 10.34
CA ASP A 176 -2.23 -16.81 10.26
C ASP A 176 -1.84 -17.11 8.80
N GLN A 177 -0.60 -17.54 8.59
CA GLN A 177 -0.06 -17.74 7.25
C GLN A 177 -0.78 -18.87 6.49
N VAL A 178 -1.25 -19.92 7.17
CA VAL A 178 -1.98 -21.04 6.53
C VAL A 178 -3.30 -20.54 5.96
N THR A 179 -4.03 -19.75 6.74
CA THR A 179 -5.28 -19.13 6.27
C THR A 179 -5.04 -18.16 5.11
N VAL A 180 -3.98 -17.35 5.17
CA VAL A 180 -3.59 -16.45 4.07
C VAL A 180 -3.27 -17.23 2.79
N ASP A 181 -2.51 -18.32 2.90
CA ASP A 181 -2.07 -19.12 1.77
C ASP A 181 -3.22 -19.92 1.13
N SER A 182 -4.26 -20.26 1.90
CA SER A 182 -5.46 -20.93 1.39
C SER A 182 -6.32 -20.05 0.48
N HIS A 183 -6.23 -18.72 0.61
CA HIS A 183 -7.05 -17.78 -0.16
C HIS A 183 -6.25 -17.17 -1.32
N PRO A 184 -6.60 -17.42 -2.60
CA PRO A 184 -5.73 -17.15 -3.74
C PRO A 184 -5.32 -15.68 -3.87
N VAL A 185 -6.23 -14.74 -3.59
CA VAL A 185 -5.92 -13.30 -3.65
C VAL A 185 -5.00 -12.88 -2.50
N SER A 186 -5.20 -13.44 -1.31
CA SER A 186 -4.41 -13.10 -0.12
C SER A 186 -3.00 -13.66 -0.26
N TYR A 187 -2.90 -14.92 -0.71
CA TYR A 187 -1.65 -15.56 -1.08
C TYR A 187 -0.86 -14.73 -2.09
N LEU A 188 -1.47 -14.36 -3.22
CA LEU A 188 -0.79 -13.58 -4.27
C LEU A 188 -0.33 -12.21 -3.76
N LEU A 189 -1.15 -11.53 -2.95
CA LEU A 189 -0.79 -10.23 -2.38
C LEU A 189 0.34 -10.36 -1.34
N SER A 190 0.28 -11.36 -0.45
CA SER A 190 1.35 -11.69 0.51
C SER A 190 2.65 -12.00 -0.23
N PHE A 191 2.61 -12.90 -1.22
CA PHE A 191 3.75 -13.27 -2.04
C PHE A 191 4.35 -12.05 -2.74
N HIS A 192 3.52 -11.20 -3.34
CA HIS A 192 3.97 -9.99 -4.01
C HIS A 192 4.63 -8.99 -3.04
N LEU A 193 4.04 -8.75 -1.86
CA LEU A 193 4.62 -7.91 -0.82
C LEU A 193 5.98 -8.44 -0.35
N ARG A 194 6.10 -9.76 -0.14
CA ARG A 194 7.37 -10.40 0.25
C ARG A 194 8.44 -10.21 -0.81
N ASN A 195 8.12 -10.50 -2.07
CA ASN A 195 9.06 -10.39 -3.19
C ASN A 195 9.53 -8.96 -3.45
N VAL A 196 8.62 -7.99 -3.48
CA VAL A 196 8.96 -6.58 -3.77
C VAL A 196 9.89 -6.00 -2.70
N ASN A 197 9.76 -6.42 -1.44
CA ASN A 197 10.58 -5.90 -0.35
C ASN A 197 11.73 -6.84 0.05
N GLY A 198 11.79 -8.05 -0.48
CA GLY A 198 12.80 -9.05 -0.11
C GLY A 198 12.73 -9.47 1.37
N TYR A 199 11.52 -9.60 1.92
CA TYR A 199 11.30 -10.13 3.28
C TYR A 199 10.52 -11.45 3.22
N GLN A 200 10.80 -12.34 4.17
CA GLN A 200 10.08 -13.60 4.32
C GLN A 200 8.63 -13.42 4.82
N TYR A 201 8.35 -12.31 5.51
CA TYR A 201 7.07 -12.03 6.14
C TYR A 201 6.49 -10.73 5.58
N HIS A 202 5.26 -10.76 5.05
CA HIS A 202 4.60 -9.57 4.48
C HIS A 202 4.24 -8.54 5.55
N GLN A 203 4.12 -8.96 6.82
CA GLN A 203 3.84 -8.08 7.96
C GLN A 203 4.93 -7.03 8.12
N ILE A 204 6.19 -7.36 7.85
CA ILE A 204 7.32 -6.43 8.02
C ILE A 204 7.15 -5.15 7.19
N PRO A 205 7.03 -5.19 5.84
CA PRO A 205 6.82 -3.98 5.05
C PRO A 205 5.46 -3.32 5.26
N LEU A 206 4.46 -4.02 5.80
CA LEU A 206 3.18 -3.42 6.16
C LEU A 206 3.30 -2.58 7.44
N LEU A 207 3.82 -3.17 8.52
CA LEU A 207 3.94 -2.55 9.84
C LEU A 207 5.04 -1.48 9.88
N PHE A 208 6.17 -1.73 9.22
CA PHE A 208 7.36 -0.88 9.29
C PHE A 208 7.65 -0.19 7.94
N PRO A 209 7.29 1.10 7.78
CA PRO A 209 7.56 1.83 6.54
C PRO A 209 9.04 1.84 6.15
N SER A 210 9.95 1.79 7.12
CA SER A 210 11.41 1.71 6.91
C SER A 210 11.85 0.48 6.13
N ALA A 211 11.08 -0.61 6.18
CA ALA A 211 11.38 -1.85 5.46
C ALA A 211 11.02 -1.82 3.97
N ARG A 212 10.29 -0.78 3.52
CA ARG A 212 9.82 -0.70 2.13
C ARG A 212 10.96 -0.30 1.19
N ARG A 213 11.43 -1.21 0.33
CA ARG A 213 12.59 -0.96 -0.55
C ARG A 213 12.37 0.15 -1.59
N ASN A 214 11.14 0.33 -2.07
CA ASN A 214 10.83 1.25 -3.17
C ASN A 214 10.56 2.71 -2.74
N GLN A 215 11.08 3.18 -1.60
CA GLN A 215 10.84 4.54 -1.12
C GLN A 215 11.28 5.66 -2.10
N GLY A 216 12.23 5.38 -3.01
CA GLY A 216 12.79 6.36 -3.94
C GLY A 216 12.06 6.53 -5.28
N LEU A 217 11.27 5.55 -5.74
CA LEU A 217 10.63 5.57 -7.07
C LEU A 217 9.21 6.20 -7.06
N LYS A 218 8.78 6.70 -5.89
CA LYS A 218 7.40 7.13 -5.59
C LYS A 218 6.83 8.26 -6.45
N LYS A 219 7.66 9.07 -7.11
CA LYS A 219 7.17 10.28 -7.80
C LYS A 219 6.55 10.01 -9.17
N GLN A 220 6.82 8.87 -9.81
CA GLN A 220 6.46 8.66 -11.23
C GLN A 220 5.66 7.37 -11.50
N ARG A 221 5.64 6.41 -10.56
CA ARG A 221 4.97 5.12 -10.76
C ARG A 221 4.11 4.81 -9.54
N THR A 222 2.84 4.48 -9.76
CA THR A 222 2.00 3.87 -8.72
C THR A 222 1.94 2.38 -9.01
N GLY A 223 2.46 1.59 -8.08
CA GLY A 223 2.44 0.13 -8.13
C GLY A 223 1.25 -0.45 -7.38
N THR A 224 1.05 -1.75 -7.58
CA THR A 224 0.06 -2.62 -6.91
C THR A 224 0.13 -2.56 -5.38
N VAL A 225 1.30 -2.30 -4.79
CA VAL A 225 1.51 -2.23 -3.33
C VAL A 225 1.33 -0.84 -2.72
N ASP A 226 1.27 0.21 -3.54
CA ASP A 226 1.24 1.58 -3.00
C ASP A 226 -0.06 1.91 -2.28
N MET A 227 -1.20 1.42 -2.79
CA MET A 227 -2.49 1.62 -2.12
C MET A 227 -2.58 0.85 -0.81
N PRO A 228 -2.18 -0.45 -0.74
CA PRO A 228 -1.97 -1.15 0.52
C PRO A 228 -1.08 -0.39 1.52
N TYR A 229 0.06 0.17 1.08
CA TYR A 229 0.91 0.94 1.97
C TYR A 229 0.26 2.21 2.51
N ARG A 230 -0.43 2.96 1.65
CA ARG A 230 -1.17 4.15 2.12
C ARG A 230 -2.26 3.76 3.11
N ALA A 231 -3.00 2.69 2.82
CA ALA A 231 -4.06 2.21 3.70
C ALA A 231 -3.55 1.79 5.08
N VAL A 232 -2.46 1.02 5.14
CA VAL A 232 -1.87 0.62 6.42
C VAL A 232 -1.22 1.81 7.16
N ASP A 233 -0.76 2.84 6.44
CA ASP A 233 -0.20 4.05 7.04
C ASP A 233 -1.26 4.96 7.67
N TYR A 234 -2.54 4.81 7.30
CA TYR A 234 -3.66 5.48 7.98
C TYR A 234 -4.07 4.78 9.28
N LEU A 235 -3.64 3.54 9.51
CA LEU A 235 -3.94 2.85 10.76
C LEU A 235 -3.11 3.44 11.91
N PRO A 236 -3.68 3.58 13.11
CA PRO A 236 -2.91 3.93 14.29
C PRO A 236 -1.80 2.89 14.53
N LYS A 237 -0.55 3.34 14.64
CA LYS A 237 0.62 2.48 14.92
C LYS A 237 1.14 2.79 16.32
N SER A 238 0.42 2.37 17.35
CA SER A 238 0.99 2.28 18.70
C SER A 238 1.47 0.85 18.91
N PHE A 239 2.77 0.71 19.14
CA PHE A 239 3.38 -0.57 19.51
C PHE A 239 3.71 -0.62 21.00
N ASP A 240 3.15 0.29 21.80
CA ASP A 240 3.49 0.43 23.23
C ASP A 240 3.07 -0.81 24.03
N ALA A 241 1.94 -1.42 23.65
CA ALA A 241 1.46 -2.67 24.22
C ALA A 241 1.89 -3.91 23.43
N ALA A 242 2.61 -3.75 22.32
CA ALA A 242 3.01 -4.89 21.50
C ALA A 242 4.14 -5.66 22.18
N ARG A 243 4.08 -6.99 22.09
CA ARG A 243 5.11 -7.91 22.56
C ARG A 243 5.57 -8.76 21.39
N ILE A 244 6.86 -8.99 21.31
CA ILE A 244 7.47 -9.87 20.31
C ILE A 244 8.36 -10.90 21.02
N ASN A 245 8.59 -12.03 20.38
CA ASN A 245 9.56 -13.02 20.84
C ASN A 245 10.94 -12.81 20.19
N PRO A 246 12.02 -13.44 20.69
CA PRO A 246 13.37 -13.29 20.14
C PRO A 246 13.47 -13.61 18.64
N ALA A 247 12.75 -14.65 18.17
CA ALA A 247 12.75 -15.02 16.75
C ALA A 247 12.19 -13.89 15.86
N THR A 248 11.07 -13.30 16.27
CA THR A 248 10.46 -12.16 15.58
C THR A 248 11.38 -10.96 15.61
N ALA A 249 11.99 -10.67 16.76
CA ALA A 249 12.93 -9.57 16.93
C ALA A 249 14.11 -9.66 15.93
N LEU A 250 14.71 -10.83 15.79
CA LEU A 250 15.81 -11.06 14.84
C LEU A 250 15.39 -10.92 13.37
N ALA A 251 14.11 -11.19 13.06
CA ALA A 251 13.54 -11.05 11.72
C ALA A 251 13.19 -9.59 11.35
N LEU A 252 13.31 -8.63 12.27
CA LEU A 252 13.00 -7.23 12.00
C LEU A 252 14.15 -6.49 11.30
N PRO A 253 13.86 -5.43 10.52
CA PRO A 253 14.86 -4.44 10.13
C PRO A 253 15.44 -3.77 11.38
N LEU A 254 16.73 -3.47 11.38
CA LEU A 254 17.42 -2.88 12.54
C LEU A 254 16.81 -1.54 12.97
N GLN A 255 16.31 -0.74 12.02
CA GLN A 255 15.63 0.53 12.32
C GLN A 255 14.30 0.38 13.05
N ALA A 256 13.70 -0.81 13.06
CA ALA A 256 12.52 -1.08 13.87
C ALA A 256 12.90 -1.33 15.34
N ALA A 257 14.14 -1.70 15.67
CA ALA A 257 14.49 -2.04 17.05
C ALA A 257 14.61 -0.82 17.99
N PHE A 258 14.90 0.38 17.46
CA PHE A 258 15.21 1.56 18.27
C PHE A 258 14.65 2.87 17.69
N TYR A 259 14.70 3.93 18.49
CA TYR A 259 14.42 5.30 18.09
C TYR A 259 15.45 6.28 18.66
N VAL A 260 15.51 7.47 18.06
CA VAL A 260 16.30 8.60 18.56
C VAL A 260 15.38 9.43 19.47
N PRO A 261 15.64 9.52 20.79
CA PRO A 261 14.83 10.36 21.67
C PRO A 261 15.03 11.85 21.33
N PRO A 262 14.05 12.72 21.58
CA PRO A 262 14.13 14.15 21.25
C PRO A 262 15.33 14.88 21.88
N SER A 263 15.86 14.37 22.98
CA SER A 263 17.03 14.90 23.69
C SER A 263 18.37 14.56 23.03
N SER A 264 18.39 13.71 22.00
CA SER A 264 19.60 13.19 21.36
C SER A 264 19.84 13.83 20.00
N THR A 265 21.11 14.12 19.70
CA THR A 265 21.57 14.67 18.41
C THR A 265 22.25 13.61 17.54
N ILE A 266 22.19 12.33 17.92
CA ILE A 266 22.87 11.26 17.19
C ILE A 266 22.30 11.11 15.78
N VAL A 267 23.19 11.01 14.80
CA VAL A 267 22.82 10.73 13.41
C VAL A 267 23.01 9.24 13.15
N VAL A 268 21.90 8.55 12.89
CA VAL A 268 21.91 7.12 12.57
C VAL A 268 22.57 6.91 11.19
N PRO A 269 23.60 6.05 11.07
CA PRO A 269 24.27 5.81 9.80
C PRO A 269 23.30 5.31 8.71
N LEU A 270 23.45 5.79 7.48
CA LEU A 270 22.58 5.41 6.36
C LEU A 270 22.51 3.90 6.11
N ARG A 271 23.61 3.18 6.37
CA ARG A 271 23.69 1.71 6.22
C ARG A 271 22.72 0.96 7.12
N VAL A 272 22.30 1.54 8.25
CA VAL A 272 21.30 0.93 9.15
C VAL A 272 19.98 0.64 8.42
N LYS A 273 19.66 1.40 7.36
CA LYS A 273 18.47 1.14 6.51
C LYS A 273 18.49 -0.21 5.79
N GLN A 274 19.67 -0.81 5.63
CA GLN A 274 19.86 -2.07 4.91
C GLN A 274 20.07 -3.25 5.86
N MET A 275 20.19 -2.99 7.15
CA MET A 275 20.57 -3.97 8.16
C MET A 275 19.34 -4.61 8.79
N MET A 276 19.44 -5.89 9.08
CA MET A 276 18.52 -6.66 9.92
C MET A 276 18.99 -6.62 11.37
N VAL A 277 18.08 -6.91 12.30
CA VAL A 277 18.45 -7.08 13.71
C VAL A 277 19.45 -8.24 13.85
N SER A 278 19.25 -9.36 13.14
CA SER A 278 20.18 -10.50 13.11
C SER A 278 21.60 -10.18 12.61
N ASP A 279 21.79 -9.08 11.90
CA ASP A 279 23.13 -8.67 11.48
C ASP A 279 23.96 -8.16 12.66
N VAL A 280 23.30 -7.56 13.66
CA VAL A 280 23.93 -6.79 14.75
C VAL A 280 23.70 -7.42 16.12
N PHE A 281 22.59 -8.13 16.27
CA PHE A 281 22.18 -8.84 17.47
C PHE A 281 22.19 -10.34 17.23
N GLN A 282 22.29 -11.08 18.33
CA GLN A 282 22.23 -12.53 18.36
C GLN A 282 21.36 -12.99 19.52
N TYR A 283 20.90 -14.23 19.43
CA TYR A 283 20.06 -14.86 20.44
C TYR A 283 20.90 -15.72 21.39
N ASP A 284 20.74 -15.51 22.69
CA ASP A 284 21.28 -16.39 23.73
C ASP A 284 20.23 -17.44 24.09
N ALA A 285 20.47 -18.69 23.71
CA ALA A 285 19.57 -19.80 23.96
C ALA A 285 19.50 -20.23 25.44
N ARG A 286 20.52 -19.91 26.26
CA ARG A 286 20.57 -20.30 27.67
C ARG A 286 19.65 -19.45 28.52
N LEU A 287 19.57 -18.16 28.19
CA LEU A 287 18.81 -17.15 28.93
C LEU A 287 17.60 -16.62 28.15
N ASN A 288 17.38 -17.10 26.93
CA ASN A 288 16.27 -16.77 26.03
C ASN A 288 16.09 -15.24 25.81
N PHE A 289 17.15 -14.58 25.36
CA PHE A 289 17.10 -13.14 25.08
C PHE A 289 18.00 -12.74 23.90
N VAL A 290 17.76 -11.56 23.36
CA VAL A 290 18.48 -10.96 22.23
C VAL A 290 19.46 -9.92 22.75
N HIS A 291 20.74 -10.11 22.46
CA HIS A 291 21.79 -9.15 22.82
C HIS A 291 22.63 -8.78 21.61
N TRP A 292 23.31 -7.64 21.64
CA TRP A 292 24.20 -7.30 20.54
C TRP A 292 25.38 -8.28 20.48
N LYS A 293 25.88 -8.53 19.26
CA LYS A 293 27.08 -9.33 19.02
C LYS A 293 28.32 -8.68 19.63
N ASP A 294 29.36 -9.48 19.86
CA ASP A 294 30.68 -8.95 20.24
C ASP A 294 31.15 -7.94 19.19
N THR A 295 31.73 -6.82 19.62
CA THR A 295 32.27 -5.79 18.73
C THR A 295 33.37 -6.32 17.78
N HIS A 296 34.00 -7.43 18.13
CA HIS A 296 35.02 -8.11 17.33
C HIS A 296 34.44 -9.22 16.43
N ASP A 297 33.12 -9.42 16.42
CA ASP A 297 32.48 -10.42 15.58
C ASP A 297 32.75 -10.14 14.08
N PRO A 298 33.35 -11.09 13.33
CA PRO A 298 33.69 -10.91 11.92
C PRO A 298 32.49 -10.54 11.03
N SER A 299 31.28 -10.97 11.37
CA SER A 299 30.05 -10.66 10.62
C SER A 299 29.68 -9.18 10.64
N LEU A 300 30.23 -8.40 11.60
CA LEU A 300 30.04 -6.95 11.68
C LEU A 300 30.95 -6.17 10.73
N LEU A 301 32.06 -6.76 10.26
CA LEU A 301 33.09 -6.07 9.47
C LEU A 301 32.52 -5.48 8.17
N GLN A 302 31.60 -6.19 7.51
CA GLN A 302 30.93 -5.72 6.29
C GLN A 302 30.17 -4.40 6.49
N TRP A 303 29.70 -4.14 7.72
CA TRP A 303 28.90 -2.96 8.08
C TRP A 303 29.74 -1.76 8.52
N LYS A 304 31.07 -1.91 8.59
CA LYS A 304 32.03 -0.85 8.92
C LYS A 304 31.66 -0.16 10.25
N ARG A 305 31.50 1.17 10.23
CA ARG A 305 31.23 1.99 11.42
C ARG A 305 29.77 1.96 11.89
N ALA A 306 28.86 1.28 11.18
CA ALA A 306 27.44 1.31 11.52
C ALA A 306 27.11 0.61 12.85
N PRO A 307 27.50 -0.65 13.09
CA PRO A 307 27.23 -1.32 14.37
C PRO A 307 27.85 -0.60 15.58
N PRO A 308 29.15 -0.20 15.57
CA PRO A 308 29.74 0.54 16.69
C PRO A 308 29.04 1.86 17.02
N THR A 309 28.44 2.53 16.03
CA THR A 309 27.67 3.75 16.25
C THR A 309 26.34 3.45 16.95
N VAL A 310 25.67 2.36 16.54
CA VAL A 310 24.44 1.89 17.19
C VAL A 310 24.72 1.47 18.63
N PHE A 311 25.77 0.68 18.89
CA PHE A 311 26.14 0.24 20.22
C PHE A 311 26.45 1.39 21.16
N ARG A 312 27.30 2.34 20.74
CA ARG A 312 27.60 3.53 21.54
C ARG A 312 26.36 4.36 21.80
N GLY A 313 25.49 4.53 20.79
CA GLY A 313 24.24 5.25 20.95
C GLY A 313 23.29 4.60 21.96
N LEU A 314 23.16 3.27 21.93
CA LEU A 314 22.34 2.52 22.90
C LEU A 314 22.94 2.60 24.31
N ALA A 315 24.25 2.41 24.45
CA ALA A 315 24.95 2.46 25.73
C ALA A 315 24.90 3.86 26.37
N SER A 316 24.99 4.94 25.58
CA SER A 316 24.91 6.31 26.07
C SER A 316 23.48 6.82 26.29
N GLY A 317 22.45 6.03 25.92
CA GLY A 317 21.05 6.47 25.91
C GLY A 317 20.70 7.46 24.82
N SER A 318 21.62 7.75 23.89
CA SER A 318 21.39 8.56 22.69
C SER A 318 20.51 7.85 21.66
N LEU A 319 20.40 6.53 21.74
CA LEU A 319 19.38 5.69 21.11
C LEU A 319 18.66 4.92 22.22
N LYS A 320 17.37 4.68 22.04
CA LYS A 320 16.57 3.85 22.96
C LYS A 320 15.88 2.76 22.19
N PHE A 321 15.80 1.56 22.77
CA PHE A 321 15.00 0.48 22.20
C PHE A 321 13.52 0.88 22.14
N GLN A 322 12.82 0.39 21.13
CA GLN A 322 11.36 0.51 21.09
C GLN A 322 10.74 -0.24 22.28
N PRO A 323 9.57 0.20 22.80
CA PRO A 323 8.90 -0.44 23.92
C PRO A 323 8.65 -1.94 23.73
N TYR A 324 8.31 -2.37 22.51
CA TYR A 324 8.08 -3.78 22.18
C TYR A 324 9.39 -4.59 22.03
N PHE A 325 10.52 -3.94 21.74
CA PHE A 325 11.80 -4.61 21.52
C PHE A 325 12.60 -4.75 22.81
N PHE A 326 12.51 -3.77 23.72
CA PHE A 326 13.24 -3.80 24.98
C PHE A 326 13.04 -5.09 25.82
N PRO A 327 11.82 -5.66 25.94
CA PRO A 327 11.60 -6.88 26.72
C PRO A 327 12.39 -8.08 26.22
N VAL A 328 12.63 -8.21 24.91
CA VAL A 328 13.40 -9.35 24.37
C VAL A 328 14.90 -9.20 24.61
N CYS A 329 15.37 -8.05 25.10
CA CYS A 329 16.77 -7.83 25.46
C CYS A 329 17.11 -8.21 26.90
N SER A 330 16.16 -8.78 27.65
CA SER A 330 16.35 -9.26 29.01
C SER A 330 16.04 -10.76 29.10
N PRO A 331 16.73 -11.51 29.98
CA PRO A 331 16.44 -12.93 30.18
C PRO A 331 14.96 -13.21 30.46
N ALA A 332 14.42 -14.24 29.82
CA ALA A 332 13.00 -14.60 29.92
C ALA A 332 12.81 -16.12 29.98
N PRO A 333 11.66 -16.64 30.48
CA PRO A 333 11.31 -18.04 30.35
C PRO A 333 11.25 -18.45 28.87
N MET A 334 11.52 -19.71 28.54
CA MET A 334 11.36 -20.18 27.16
C MET A 334 9.92 -20.02 26.69
N VAL A 335 9.72 -19.32 25.58
CA VAL A 335 8.43 -19.13 24.88
C VAL A 335 8.62 -19.62 23.44
N ASP A 336 7.50 -19.88 22.76
CA ASP A 336 7.41 -20.35 21.38
C ASP A 336 8.49 -19.75 20.44
N SER A 337 9.16 -20.63 19.69
CA SER A 337 10.41 -20.34 18.96
C SER A 337 10.20 -19.81 17.54
N GLY A 338 8.97 -19.77 17.05
CA GLY A 338 8.65 -19.31 15.69
C GLY A 338 8.54 -17.79 15.57
N VAL A 339 8.76 -17.24 14.37
CA VAL A 339 8.42 -15.82 14.10
C VAL A 339 6.90 -15.65 14.14
N SER A 340 6.41 -14.72 14.95
CA SER A 340 4.98 -14.41 15.09
C SER A 340 4.77 -12.91 15.17
N PHE A 341 3.82 -12.43 14.37
CA PHE A 341 3.34 -11.03 14.41
C PHE A 341 1.95 -10.92 15.06
N ALA A 342 1.43 -12.03 15.59
CA ALA A 342 0.22 -12.01 16.39
C ALA A 342 0.52 -11.33 17.73
N PRO A 343 -0.46 -10.65 18.36
CA PRO A 343 -0.31 -10.17 19.72
C PRO A 343 0.04 -11.34 20.65
N LEU A 344 1.16 -11.25 21.37
CA LEU A 344 1.56 -12.21 22.41
C LEU A 344 0.88 -11.94 23.74
#